data_AF-A0A349QP53-F1
#
_entry.id   AF-A0A349QP53-F1
#
_cell.length_a   1.000
_cell.length_b   1.000
_cell.length_c   1.000
_cell.angle_alpha   90.00
_cell.angle_beta   90.00
_cell.angle_gamma   90.00
#
_symmetry.space_group_name_H-M   'P 1'
#
loop_
_entity.id
_entity.type
_entity.pdbx_description
1 polymer ?
#
loop_
_entity_poly.entity_id
_entity_poly.type
_entity_poly.pdbx_seq_one_letter_code
_entity_poly.pdbx_strand_id
1 'polypeptide(L)'
;EVTAAITCVGGIGGSLTSYDNSNCQIQAAKGMINTGRITGKESVGGLVGEYAYSAPMTSTDGFLLNTGDVEGNGANVGGVIGRVSSISDGGKYGNTGNVTNTGKYTGGVIGSWDNKKTSLENVFNTGNVVVTGEDAADVGGIAGRFTGVNIKNCYHTTEYPLIGNGEAEKDKITGKISNCYCMEKNTLPWDGEITKTTKAFTDGEVAYLLDGNGDSRNSKLLWGQEIGTDQTPVLGGMTVYQDGSIYSNADGHHYGAPQYTWSESDMSCTARRICEGCENEESETVTASYTEEKAGCETNGKKEYKAEFKNPSFEVQTKTIMTDSLGHDVTDAVWSKDEKAHWKDCKNGCGKKLEQAEHTFQTIIDRQATESTEGSSHEECSVCGYQKAAVVIPVTGKEETTNKQPSDTNTLTVGQVVVNKADGAFYTIKKNAGKVHEVEYKAPKNKKQ
;
A
#
# COMPACT_ATOMS: atom_id res chain seq x y z
N GLU A 1 2.53 -45.83 -32.83
CA GLU A 1 1.32 -46.01 -33.66
C GLU A 1 0.86 -47.45 -33.48
N VAL A 2 -0.36 -47.64 -32.99
CA VAL A 2 -1.01 -48.97 -32.95
C VAL A 2 -2.16 -48.93 -33.94
N THR A 3 -2.04 -49.69 -35.02
CA THR A 3 -3.03 -49.76 -36.11
C THR A 3 -3.48 -51.20 -36.22
N ALA A 4 -4.73 -51.48 -35.84
CA ALA A 4 -5.25 -52.84 -35.84
C ALA A 4 -6.64 -52.93 -36.47
N ALA A 5 -6.87 -53.95 -37.29
CA ALA A 5 -8.20 -54.32 -37.80
C ALA A 5 -9.06 -55.01 -36.71
N ILE A 6 -8.92 -54.58 -35.46
CA ILE A 6 -9.46 -55.22 -34.27
C ILE A 6 -10.62 -54.37 -33.76
N THR A 7 -11.65 -55.04 -33.27
CA THR A 7 -12.85 -54.45 -32.70
C THR A 7 -12.51 -53.55 -31.51
N CYS A 8 -11.68 -54.00 -30.56
CA CYS A 8 -11.27 -53.20 -29.40
C CYS A 8 -9.76 -52.90 -29.39
N VAL A 9 -9.37 -51.63 -29.32
CA VAL A 9 -7.97 -51.17 -29.36
C VAL A 9 -7.69 -50.21 -28.20
N GLY A 10 -6.60 -50.47 -27.48
CA GLY A 10 -6.05 -49.57 -26.48
C GLY A 10 -4.54 -49.70 -26.37
N GLY A 11 -3.85 -48.62 -25.97
CA GLY A 11 -2.40 -48.62 -25.83
C GLY A 11 -1.88 -49.59 -24.76
N ILE A 12 -2.69 -49.91 -23.75
CA ILE A 12 -2.38 -50.88 -22.70
C ILE A 12 -3.19 -52.17 -22.89
N GLY A 13 -4.49 -52.05 -23.11
CA GLY A 13 -5.38 -53.20 -23.25
C GLY A 13 -6.47 -52.97 -24.30
N GLY A 14 -6.66 -53.94 -25.20
CA GLY A 14 -7.75 -53.90 -26.18
C GLY A 14 -9.11 -54.10 -25.52
N SER A 15 -9.35 -55.28 -24.95
CA SER A 15 -10.59 -55.61 -24.24
C SER A 15 -10.25 -56.31 -22.92
N LEU A 16 -10.64 -55.69 -21.81
CA LEU A 16 -10.39 -56.15 -20.45
C LEU A 16 -11.71 -56.64 -19.85
N THR A 17 -11.91 -57.95 -19.92
CA THR A 17 -13.13 -58.65 -19.49
C THR A 17 -12.76 -59.86 -18.64
N SER A 18 -13.62 -60.21 -17.67
CA SER A 18 -13.42 -61.38 -16.82
C SER A 18 -14.77 -62.05 -16.53
N TYR A 19 -14.88 -63.36 -16.78
CA TYR A 19 -16.12 -64.12 -16.63
C TYR A 19 -16.44 -64.45 -15.16
N ASP A 20 -15.40 -64.61 -14.34
CA ASP A 20 -15.47 -64.98 -12.92
C ASP A 20 -15.08 -63.81 -12.00
N ASN A 21 -14.93 -62.62 -12.56
CA ASN A 21 -14.36 -61.45 -11.91
C ASN A 21 -12.95 -61.64 -11.31
N SER A 22 -12.15 -62.57 -11.84
CA SER A 22 -10.73 -62.70 -11.47
C SER A 22 -9.83 -61.74 -12.28
N ASN A 23 -8.97 -61.02 -11.55
CA ASN A 23 -7.72 -60.33 -11.93
C ASN A 23 -7.57 -59.78 -13.38
N CYS A 24 -8.32 -58.74 -13.76
CA CYS A 24 -8.06 -57.92 -14.96
C CYS A 24 -7.90 -56.42 -14.61
N GLN A 25 -7.27 -56.14 -13.45
CA GLN A 25 -7.02 -54.78 -13.01
C GLN A 25 -5.79 -54.22 -13.69
N ILE A 26 -5.90 -52.98 -14.18
CA ILE A 26 -4.72 -52.18 -14.46
C ILE A 26 -4.41 -51.40 -13.18
N GLN A 27 -3.25 -51.63 -12.58
CA GLN A 27 -2.82 -50.90 -11.40
C GLN A 27 -1.45 -50.30 -11.62
N ALA A 28 -1.36 -48.98 -11.52
CA ALA A 28 -0.09 -48.27 -11.43
C ALA A 28 -0.04 -47.45 -10.16
N ALA A 29 1.13 -47.43 -9.52
CA ALA A 29 1.37 -46.71 -8.29
C ALA A 29 1.44 -45.18 -8.49
N LYS A 30 1.85 -44.72 -9.69
CA LYS A 30 2.06 -43.29 -10.02
C LYS A 30 1.32 -42.82 -11.27
N GLY A 31 0.45 -43.68 -11.80
CA GLY A 31 -0.30 -43.46 -13.05
C GLY A 31 0.29 -44.13 -14.28
N MET A 32 -0.52 -44.18 -15.34
CA MET A 32 -0.15 -44.75 -16.65
C MET A 32 -0.42 -43.73 -17.73
N ILE A 33 0.52 -43.61 -18.66
CA ILE A 33 0.49 -42.58 -19.68
C ILE A 33 0.66 -43.23 -21.05
N ASN A 34 -0.29 -42.95 -21.95
CA ASN A 34 -0.08 -43.19 -23.38
C ASN A 34 0.28 -41.86 -24.07
N THR A 35 1.36 -41.88 -24.85
CA THR A 35 1.79 -40.74 -25.69
C THR A 35 1.74 -41.07 -27.18
N GLY A 36 1.53 -42.34 -27.53
CA GLY A 36 1.48 -42.79 -28.91
C GLY A 36 0.10 -42.60 -29.53
N ARG A 37 0.06 -42.36 -30.85
CA ARG A 37 -1.19 -42.39 -31.60
C ARG A 37 -1.81 -43.80 -31.62
N ILE A 38 -3.12 -43.87 -31.38
CA ILE A 38 -3.92 -45.09 -31.40
C ILE A 38 -4.99 -44.98 -32.49
N THR A 39 -5.09 -46.01 -33.34
CA THR A 39 -6.11 -46.09 -34.39
C THR A 39 -6.84 -47.44 -34.35
N GLY A 40 -8.18 -47.43 -34.32
CA GLY A 40 -8.99 -48.65 -34.21
C GLY A 40 -10.38 -48.56 -34.85
N LYS A 41 -11.18 -49.64 -34.74
CA LYS A 41 -12.42 -49.78 -35.53
C LYS A 41 -13.76 -49.83 -34.82
N GLU A 42 -13.90 -50.36 -33.61
CA GLU A 42 -15.22 -50.38 -32.93
C GLU A 42 -15.19 -49.72 -31.56
N SER A 43 -14.27 -50.13 -30.70
CA SER A 43 -14.04 -49.57 -29.37
C SER A 43 -12.58 -49.14 -29.24
N VAL A 44 -12.33 -47.83 -29.19
CA VAL A 44 -10.98 -47.28 -29.25
C VAL A 44 -10.76 -46.35 -28.07
N GLY A 45 -9.72 -46.62 -27.29
CA GLY A 45 -9.24 -45.72 -26.24
C GLY A 45 -7.73 -45.54 -26.31
N GLY A 46 -7.23 -44.38 -25.87
CA GLY A 46 -5.78 -44.15 -25.81
C GLY A 46 -5.06 -45.18 -24.93
N LEU A 47 -5.69 -45.61 -23.83
CA LEU A 47 -5.16 -46.64 -22.94
C LEU A 47 -5.94 -47.95 -23.05
N VAL A 48 -7.27 -47.88 -23.09
CA VAL A 48 -8.12 -49.07 -23.05
C VAL A 48 -9.23 -49.02 -24.08
N GLY A 49 -9.36 -50.06 -24.91
CA GLY A 49 -10.51 -50.16 -25.81
C GLY A 49 -11.80 -50.38 -25.03
N GLU A 50 -11.96 -51.54 -24.40
CA GLU A 50 -13.12 -51.88 -23.57
C GLU A 50 -12.72 -52.33 -22.17
N TYR A 51 -13.45 -51.83 -21.17
CA TYR A 51 -13.32 -52.23 -19.77
C TYR A 51 -14.66 -52.70 -19.21
N ALA A 52 -14.80 -54.02 -19.02
CA ALA A 52 -16.03 -54.64 -18.49
C ALA A 52 -15.82 -55.30 -17.12
N TYR A 53 -14.76 -54.92 -16.40
CA TYR A 53 -14.37 -55.56 -15.15
C TYR A 53 -14.83 -54.76 -13.91
N SER A 54 -15.31 -55.42 -12.86
CA SER A 54 -15.99 -54.79 -11.72
C SER A 54 -15.10 -54.06 -10.71
N ALA A 55 -13.81 -53.86 -10.98
CA ALA A 55 -12.89 -53.19 -10.07
C ALA A 55 -12.36 -51.86 -10.63
N PRO A 56 -11.86 -50.95 -9.80
CA PRO A 56 -11.26 -49.70 -10.27
C PRO A 56 -10.02 -49.92 -11.14
N MET A 57 -9.84 -49.09 -12.17
CA MET A 57 -8.68 -49.10 -13.09
C MET A 57 -7.47 -48.30 -12.58
N THR A 58 -7.60 -47.67 -11.41
CA THR A 58 -6.57 -46.83 -10.80
C THR A 58 -6.43 -47.18 -9.34
N SER A 59 -5.19 -47.23 -8.85
CA SER A 59 -4.91 -47.29 -7.41
C SER A 59 -5.35 -46.00 -6.72
N THR A 60 -5.25 -45.95 -5.38
CA THR A 60 -5.56 -44.74 -4.61
C THR A 60 -4.79 -43.51 -5.07
N ASP A 61 -3.57 -43.67 -5.59
CA ASP A 61 -2.70 -42.57 -6.03
C ASP A 61 -2.43 -42.58 -7.55
N GLY A 62 -3.01 -43.53 -8.29
CA GLY A 62 -2.83 -43.66 -9.73
C GLY A 62 -3.86 -42.87 -10.54
N PHE A 63 -3.48 -42.54 -11.78
CA PHE A 63 -4.35 -41.95 -12.80
C PHE A 63 -4.06 -42.55 -14.18
N LEU A 64 -4.97 -42.39 -15.14
CA LEU A 64 -4.78 -42.75 -16.54
C LEU A 64 -4.72 -41.49 -17.37
N LEU A 65 -3.65 -41.29 -18.14
CA LEU A 65 -3.49 -40.11 -18.98
C LEU A 65 -3.20 -40.50 -20.41
N ASN A 66 -4.00 -39.99 -21.33
CA ASN A 66 -3.71 -40.04 -22.75
C ASN A 66 -3.23 -38.67 -23.25
N THR A 67 -2.14 -38.67 -24.01
CA THR A 67 -1.60 -37.48 -24.67
C THR A 67 -1.40 -37.69 -26.18
N GLY A 68 -1.41 -38.94 -26.64
CA GLY A 68 -1.35 -39.26 -28.06
C GLY A 68 -2.72 -39.16 -28.72
N ASP A 69 -2.77 -38.87 -30.02
CA ASP A 69 -4.03 -38.79 -30.74
C ASP A 69 -4.75 -40.15 -30.79
N VAL A 70 -6.07 -40.13 -30.67
CA VAL A 70 -6.93 -41.30 -30.77
C VAL A 70 -7.87 -41.14 -31.95
N GLU A 71 -7.83 -42.09 -32.87
CA GLU A 71 -8.67 -42.10 -34.05
C GLU A 71 -9.46 -43.39 -34.12
N GLY A 72 -10.77 -43.27 -34.28
CA GLY A 72 -11.63 -44.42 -34.54
C GLY A 72 -12.56 -44.19 -35.70
N ASN A 73 -13.06 -45.28 -36.26
CA ASN A 73 -14.21 -45.26 -37.15
C ASN A 73 -15.36 -46.13 -36.59
N GLY A 74 -15.41 -46.20 -35.25
CA GLY A 74 -16.16 -47.19 -34.50
C GLY A 74 -17.24 -46.63 -33.62
N ALA A 75 -18.08 -47.53 -33.10
CA ALA A 75 -19.21 -47.18 -32.26
C ALA A 75 -18.80 -46.40 -31.00
N ASN A 76 -17.65 -46.70 -30.37
CA ASN A 76 -17.24 -46.11 -29.09
C ASN A 76 -15.78 -45.62 -29.14
N VAL A 77 -15.57 -44.31 -29.21
CA VAL A 77 -14.21 -43.73 -29.24
C VAL A 77 -14.04 -42.72 -28.12
N GLY A 78 -13.05 -42.96 -27.26
CA GLY A 78 -12.68 -42.08 -26.17
C GLY A 78 -11.19 -41.79 -26.13
N GLY A 79 -10.79 -40.61 -25.65
CA GLY A 79 -9.36 -40.30 -25.51
C GLY A 79 -8.60 -41.25 -24.58
N VAL A 80 -9.24 -41.78 -23.53
CA VAL A 80 -8.62 -42.73 -22.60
C VAL A 80 -9.23 -44.12 -22.74
N ILE A 81 -10.58 -44.20 -22.75
CA ILE A 81 -11.33 -45.46 -22.74
C ILE A 81 -12.37 -45.45 -23.85
N GLY A 82 -12.40 -46.48 -24.70
CA GLY A 82 -13.45 -46.62 -25.70
C GLY A 82 -14.81 -46.89 -25.05
N ARG A 83 -14.93 -47.99 -24.31
CA ARG A 83 -16.18 -48.41 -23.65
C ARG A 83 -15.96 -48.85 -22.21
N VAL A 84 -16.83 -48.39 -21.32
CA VAL A 84 -16.92 -48.83 -19.93
C VAL A 84 -18.23 -49.60 -19.74
N SER A 85 -18.13 -50.83 -19.24
CA SER A 85 -19.25 -51.69 -18.84
C SER A 85 -19.04 -52.26 -17.42
N SER A 86 -18.09 -51.70 -16.67
CA SER A 86 -17.75 -52.08 -15.29
C SER A 86 -18.77 -51.62 -14.26
N ILE A 87 -18.94 -52.36 -13.16
CA ILE A 87 -19.82 -52.03 -12.02
C ILE A 87 -19.16 -51.31 -10.83
N SER A 88 -17.91 -50.84 -10.97
CA SER A 88 -17.26 -49.97 -9.98
C SER A 88 -17.30 -48.50 -10.37
N ASP A 89 -17.24 -47.61 -9.37
CA ASP A 89 -16.95 -46.21 -9.60
C ASP A 89 -15.60 -46.06 -10.31
N GLY A 90 -15.52 -45.12 -11.24
CA GLY A 90 -14.36 -44.89 -12.08
C GLY A 90 -13.96 -43.42 -12.08
N GLY A 91 -12.68 -43.16 -12.33
CA GLY A 91 -12.18 -41.80 -12.25
C GLY A 91 -10.68 -41.68 -12.34
N LYS A 92 -10.18 -40.44 -12.25
CA LYS A 92 -8.76 -40.07 -12.41
C LYS A 92 -8.26 -40.37 -13.82
N TYR A 93 -9.04 -39.94 -14.81
CA TYR A 93 -8.75 -40.11 -16.23
C TYR A 93 -8.50 -38.74 -16.87
N GLY A 94 -7.47 -38.63 -17.68
CA GLY A 94 -7.10 -37.40 -18.36
C GLY A 94 -6.87 -37.64 -19.84
N ASN A 95 -7.36 -36.75 -20.69
CA ASN A 95 -7.01 -36.73 -22.10
C ASN A 95 -6.51 -35.35 -22.53
N THR A 96 -5.41 -35.32 -23.24
CA THR A 96 -4.86 -34.11 -23.88
C THR A 96 -4.62 -34.31 -25.39
N GLY A 97 -4.61 -35.57 -25.86
CA GLY A 97 -4.49 -35.90 -27.28
C GLY A 97 -5.81 -35.67 -28.02
N ASN A 98 -5.76 -35.42 -29.33
CA ASN A 98 -6.98 -35.20 -30.09
C ASN A 98 -7.76 -36.51 -30.27
N VAL A 99 -9.08 -36.44 -30.22
CA VAL A 99 -9.98 -37.56 -30.43
C VAL A 99 -10.75 -37.34 -31.71
N THR A 100 -10.52 -38.18 -32.71
CA THR A 100 -11.28 -38.14 -33.98
C THR A 100 -12.12 -39.39 -34.14
N ASN A 101 -13.39 -39.23 -34.51
CA ASN A 101 -14.28 -40.36 -34.80
C ASN A 101 -15.16 -40.12 -36.03
N THR A 102 -15.56 -41.21 -36.68
CA THR A 102 -16.63 -41.23 -37.69
C THR A 102 -17.86 -42.02 -37.24
N GLY A 103 -17.81 -42.69 -36.08
CA GLY A 103 -18.92 -43.47 -35.54
C GLY A 103 -19.76 -42.72 -34.50
N LYS A 104 -20.59 -43.48 -33.78
CA LYS A 104 -21.75 -42.96 -33.04
C LYS A 104 -21.44 -42.24 -31.74
N TYR A 105 -20.64 -42.86 -30.86
CA TYR A 105 -20.36 -42.35 -29.51
C TYR A 105 -18.91 -41.87 -29.43
N THR A 106 -18.74 -40.56 -29.21
CA THR A 106 -17.41 -39.94 -29.15
C THR A 106 -17.27 -39.09 -27.89
N GLY A 107 -16.33 -39.45 -27.03
CA GLY A 107 -16.00 -38.65 -25.85
C GLY A 107 -14.56 -38.18 -25.86
N GLY A 108 -14.31 -37.00 -25.33
CA GLY A 108 -12.93 -36.56 -25.09
C GLY A 108 -12.15 -37.51 -24.17
N VAL A 109 -12.82 -38.22 -23.26
CA VAL A 109 -12.19 -39.23 -22.40
C VAL A 109 -12.77 -40.62 -22.63
N ILE A 110 -14.11 -40.74 -22.63
CA ILE A 110 -14.82 -42.02 -22.68
C ILE A 110 -15.78 -42.05 -23.86
N GLY A 111 -15.68 -43.03 -24.74
CA GLY A 111 -16.65 -43.19 -25.84
C GLY A 111 -18.05 -43.47 -25.33
N SER A 112 -18.24 -44.60 -24.64
CA SER A 112 -19.52 -44.97 -24.02
C SER A 112 -19.34 -45.53 -22.61
N TRP A 113 -20.20 -45.09 -21.69
CA TRP A 113 -20.36 -45.63 -20.34
C TRP A 113 -21.73 -46.30 -20.22
N ASP A 114 -21.73 -47.63 -20.32
CA ASP A 114 -22.91 -48.49 -20.31
C ASP A 114 -23.14 -49.14 -18.94
N ASN A 115 -23.08 -48.35 -17.86
CA ASN A 115 -23.44 -48.82 -16.53
C ASN A 115 -24.25 -47.77 -15.76
N LYS A 116 -25.41 -48.20 -15.24
CA LYS A 116 -26.40 -47.38 -14.52
C LYS A 116 -26.22 -47.29 -13.01
N LYS A 117 -25.15 -47.87 -12.46
CA LYS A 117 -24.98 -48.01 -11.01
C LYS A 117 -23.85 -47.18 -10.43
N THR A 118 -22.95 -46.66 -11.26
CA THR A 118 -21.69 -46.07 -10.81
C THR A 118 -21.53 -44.64 -11.26
N SER A 119 -20.62 -43.95 -10.59
CA SER A 119 -20.28 -42.55 -10.84
C SER A 119 -18.94 -42.42 -11.57
N LEU A 120 -18.79 -41.29 -12.26
CA LEU A 120 -17.57 -40.88 -12.92
C LEU A 120 -17.00 -39.66 -12.20
N GLU A 121 -15.77 -39.74 -11.71
CA GLU A 121 -15.20 -38.67 -10.88
C GLU A 121 -13.77 -38.32 -11.25
N ASN A 122 -13.39 -37.05 -11.11
CA ASN A 122 -12.01 -36.59 -11.29
C ASN A 122 -11.48 -36.86 -12.71
N VAL A 123 -12.20 -36.38 -13.72
CA VAL A 123 -11.90 -36.66 -15.13
C VAL A 123 -11.76 -35.38 -15.93
N PHE A 124 -10.77 -35.32 -16.82
CA PHE A 124 -10.59 -34.17 -17.69
C PHE A 124 -10.29 -34.48 -19.15
N ASN A 125 -10.68 -33.55 -20.02
CA ASN A 125 -10.26 -33.52 -21.41
C ASN A 125 -9.82 -32.11 -21.82
N THR A 126 -8.64 -31.95 -22.40
CA THR A 126 -8.19 -30.73 -23.08
C THR A 126 -7.91 -30.95 -24.57
N GLY A 127 -7.89 -32.21 -25.01
CA GLY A 127 -7.73 -32.56 -26.42
C GLY A 127 -8.94 -32.12 -27.24
N ASN A 128 -8.70 -31.79 -28.50
CA ASN A 128 -9.81 -31.49 -29.40
C ASN A 128 -10.59 -32.77 -29.68
N VAL A 129 -11.92 -32.67 -29.70
CA VAL A 129 -12.80 -33.72 -30.17
C VAL A 129 -13.27 -33.32 -31.55
N VAL A 130 -13.17 -34.22 -32.53
CA VAL A 130 -13.54 -33.95 -33.92
C VAL A 130 -14.36 -35.13 -34.42
N VAL A 131 -15.56 -34.86 -34.92
CA VAL A 131 -16.44 -35.93 -35.42
C VAL A 131 -16.92 -35.60 -36.83
N THR A 132 -16.75 -36.56 -37.75
CA THR A 132 -16.90 -36.31 -39.20
C THR A 132 -17.83 -37.30 -39.91
N GLY A 133 -18.36 -38.31 -39.22
CA GLY A 133 -19.26 -39.30 -39.81
C GLY A 133 -20.74 -38.92 -39.72
N GLU A 134 -21.52 -39.38 -40.70
CA GLU A 134 -22.98 -39.11 -40.76
C GLU A 134 -23.76 -39.77 -39.61
N ASP A 135 -23.24 -40.88 -39.05
CA ASP A 135 -23.83 -41.62 -37.94
C ASP A 135 -23.43 -41.08 -36.54
N ALA A 136 -22.64 -40.00 -36.51
CA ALA A 136 -22.21 -39.36 -35.28
C ALA A 136 -23.36 -38.64 -34.59
N ALA A 137 -23.88 -39.24 -33.52
CA ALA A 137 -25.04 -38.71 -32.81
C ALA A 137 -24.65 -38.11 -31.45
N ASP A 138 -23.78 -38.80 -30.73
CA ASP A 138 -23.56 -38.54 -29.30
C ASP A 138 -22.10 -38.18 -29.05
N VAL A 139 -21.84 -36.86 -29.00
CA VAL A 139 -20.50 -36.29 -28.90
C VAL A 139 -20.39 -35.44 -27.64
N GLY A 140 -19.44 -35.77 -26.75
CA GLY A 140 -19.24 -35.06 -25.50
C GLY A 140 -17.79 -34.76 -25.17
N GLY A 141 -17.58 -33.70 -24.39
CA GLY A 141 -16.26 -33.27 -23.92
C GLY A 141 -15.60 -34.27 -22.98
N ILE A 142 -16.38 -34.95 -22.13
CA ILE A 142 -15.90 -36.04 -21.28
C ILE A 142 -16.36 -37.39 -21.82
N ALA A 143 -17.67 -37.57 -21.98
CA ALA A 143 -18.26 -38.84 -22.40
C ALA A 143 -19.16 -38.67 -23.63
N GLY A 144 -19.00 -39.51 -24.65
CA GLY A 144 -19.92 -39.53 -25.79
C GLY A 144 -21.31 -39.96 -25.35
N ARG A 145 -21.38 -41.13 -24.70
CA ARG A 145 -22.59 -41.60 -24.00
C ARG A 145 -22.30 -41.91 -22.54
N PHE A 146 -23.20 -41.49 -21.66
CA PHE A 146 -23.15 -41.79 -20.23
C PHE A 146 -24.51 -42.25 -19.71
N THR A 147 -24.54 -43.44 -19.12
CA THR A 147 -25.75 -44.01 -18.48
C THR A 147 -25.61 -44.16 -16.97
N GLY A 148 -24.53 -43.65 -16.37
CA GLY A 148 -24.25 -43.75 -14.94
C GLY A 148 -25.08 -42.83 -14.06
N VAL A 149 -24.67 -42.75 -12.80
CA VAL A 149 -25.41 -42.03 -11.76
C VAL A 149 -24.90 -40.60 -11.67
N ASN A 150 -23.69 -40.37 -11.16
CA ASN A 150 -23.15 -39.01 -10.94
C ASN A 150 -21.93 -38.73 -11.81
N ILE A 151 -21.71 -37.45 -12.12
CA ILE A 151 -20.44 -36.95 -12.64
C ILE A 151 -19.92 -35.85 -11.71
N LYS A 152 -18.69 -36.00 -11.19
CA LYS A 152 -18.13 -35.07 -10.21
C LYS A 152 -16.69 -34.69 -10.49
N ASN A 153 -16.33 -33.45 -10.14
CA ASN A 153 -14.94 -32.97 -10.18
C ASN A 153 -14.32 -33.15 -11.56
N CYS A 154 -15.07 -32.84 -12.63
CA CYS A 154 -14.62 -33.03 -13.99
C CYS A 154 -14.43 -31.69 -14.69
N TYR A 155 -13.58 -31.63 -15.70
CA TYR A 155 -13.56 -30.46 -16.57
C TYR A 155 -13.26 -30.78 -18.02
N HIS A 156 -13.77 -29.96 -18.94
CA HIS A 156 -13.39 -30.11 -20.33
C HIS A 156 -13.14 -28.80 -21.09
N THR A 157 -12.20 -28.98 -22.00
CA THR A 157 -11.66 -28.15 -23.06
C THR A 157 -12.56 -27.80 -24.21
N THR A 158 -13.69 -28.46 -24.43
CA THR A 158 -14.29 -28.59 -25.79
C THR A 158 -15.50 -27.71 -26.00
N GLU A 159 -15.91 -27.54 -27.26
CA GLU A 159 -17.19 -26.88 -27.60
C GLU A 159 -18.42 -27.77 -27.37
N TYR A 160 -18.22 -29.09 -27.32
CA TYR A 160 -19.27 -30.08 -27.04
C TYR A 160 -19.69 -30.07 -25.57
N PRO A 161 -20.93 -30.47 -25.25
CA PRO A 161 -21.41 -30.63 -23.87
C PRO A 161 -20.56 -31.64 -23.08
N LEU A 162 -20.60 -31.61 -21.74
CA LEU A 162 -19.94 -32.60 -20.87
C LEU A 162 -20.20 -34.06 -21.32
N ILE A 163 -21.47 -34.34 -21.62
CA ILE A 163 -21.99 -35.64 -22.04
C ILE A 163 -22.73 -35.46 -23.36
N GLY A 164 -22.45 -36.33 -24.33
CA GLY A 164 -23.05 -36.29 -25.66
C GLY A 164 -24.43 -36.94 -25.80
N ASN A 165 -25.03 -37.48 -24.74
CA ASN A 165 -26.34 -38.17 -24.81
C ASN A 165 -27.37 -37.37 -25.61
N GLY A 166 -27.98 -38.02 -26.61
CA GLY A 166 -29.14 -37.48 -27.30
C GLY A 166 -30.32 -37.17 -26.36
N GLU A 167 -31.23 -36.32 -26.82
CA GLU A 167 -32.33 -35.75 -26.02
C GLU A 167 -33.15 -36.78 -25.25
N ALA A 168 -33.47 -37.92 -25.89
CA ALA A 168 -34.24 -39.00 -25.27
C ALA A 168 -33.52 -39.76 -24.14
N GLU A 169 -32.21 -39.55 -23.98
CA GLU A 169 -31.39 -40.19 -22.94
C GLU A 169 -30.94 -39.21 -21.85
N LYS A 170 -31.29 -37.91 -21.96
CA LYS A 170 -30.93 -36.93 -20.93
C LYS A 170 -31.62 -37.19 -19.60
N ASP A 171 -32.92 -37.51 -19.64
CA ASP A 171 -33.72 -37.86 -18.45
C ASP A 171 -33.30 -39.17 -17.78
N LYS A 172 -32.38 -39.94 -18.40
CA LYS A 172 -31.89 -41.22 -17.85
C LYS A 172 -30.70 -41.05 -16.92
N ILE A 173 -30.09 -39.87 -16.86
CA ILE A 173 -29.07 -39.56 -15.87
C ILE A 173 -29.80 -39.29 -14.56
N THR A 174 -29.79 -40.27 -13.67
CA THR A 174 -30.58 -40.24 -12.42
C THR A 174 -29.86 -39.55 -11.26
N GLY A 175 -28.56 -39.28 -11.38
CA GLY A 175 -27.77 -38.60 -10.35
C GLY A 175 -27.36 -37.19 -10.76
N LYS A 176 -26.45 -36.60 -9.97
CA LYS A 176 -26.11 -35.18 -10.02
C LYS A 176 -24.82 -34.95 -10.79
N ILE A 177 -24.83 -33.94 -11.66
CA ILE A 177 -23.60 -33.29 -12.16
C ILE A 177 -23.23 -32.22 -11.14
N SER A 178 -22.01 -32.29 -10.60
CA SER A 178 -21.56 -31.35 -9.58
C SER A 178 -20.07 -31.10 -9.66
N ASN A 179 -19.65 -29.87 -9.36
CA ASN A 179 -18.23 -29.50 -9.40
C ASN A 179 -17.60 -29.82 -10.76
N CYS A 180 -18.35 -29.58 -11.84
CA CYS A 180 -17.93 -29.85 -13.21
C CYS A 180 -17.80 -28.53 -13.96
N TYR A 181 -16.75 -28.39 -14.78
CA TYR A 181 -16.39 -27.13 -15.41
C TYR A 181 -16.13 -27.27 -16.90
N CYS A 182 -16.61 -26.32 -17.70
CA CYS A 182 -16.29 -26.24 -19.11
C CYS A 182 -15.70 -24.88 -19.46
N MET A 183 -14.86 -24.85 -20.50
CA MET A 183 -14.37 -23.58 -21.04
C MET A 183 -15.46 -22.89 -21.86
N GLU A 184 -15.42 -21.55 -21.92
CA GLU A 184 -16.39 -20.66 -22.58
C GLU A 184 -16.73 -20.96 -24.06
N LYS A 185 -15.92 -21.80 -24.73
CA LYS A 185 -16.22 -22.35 -26.06
C LYS A 185 -17.39 -23.35 -26.07
N ASN A 186 -17.74 -23.96 -24.93
CA ASN A 186 -18.95 -24.76 -24.81
C ASN A 186 -20.17 -23.85 -24.70
N THR A 187 -21.05 -23.93 -25.70
CA THR A 187 -22.26 -23.09 -25.76
C THR A 187 -23.51 -23.78 -25.23
N LEU A 188 -23.42 -25.06 -24.87
CA LEU A 188 -24.53 -25.90 -24.40
C LEU A 188 -24.11 -26.73 -23.16
N PRO A 189 -23.68 -26.09 -22.06
CA PRO A 189 -23.34 -26.82 -20.84
C PRO A 189 -24.55 -27.54 -20.26
N TRP A 190 -24.30 -28.66 -19.58
CA TRP A 190 -25.35 -29.38 -18.85
C TRP A 190 -25.77 -28.65 -17.58
N ASP A 191 -26.98 -28.93 -17.09
CA ASP A 191 -27.37 -28.47 -15.75
C ASP A 191 -26.45 -29.07 -14.69
N GLY A 192 -25.86 -28.20 -13.86
CA GLY A 192 -24.80 -28.56 -12.90
C GLY A 192 -23.35 -28.47 -13.41
N GLU A 193 -23.15 -28.21 -14.71
CA GLU A 193 -21.85 -27.85 -15.29
C GLU A 193 -21.68 -26.33 -15.34
N ILE A 194 -20.52 -25.83 -14.90
CA ILE A 194 -20.24 -24.40 -14.76
C ILE A 194 -19.25 -23.96 -15.83
N THR A 195 -19.68 -23.03 -16.70
CA THR A 195 -18.79 -22.42 -17.69
C THR A 195 -17.81 -21.43 -17.04
N LYS A 196 -16.53 -21.51 -17.41
CA LYS A 196 -15.44 -20.67 -16.93
C LYS A 196 -14.65 -20.09 -18.11
N THR A 197 -14.08 -18.91 -17.90
CA THR A 197 -13.24 -18.23 -18.91
C THR A 197 -11.90 -18.93 -19.06
N THR A 198 -11.23 -18.73 -20.18
CA THR A 198 -9.84 -19.21 -20.37
C THR A 198 -8.94 -18.74 -19.22
N LYS A 199 -9.11 -17.49 -18.74
CA LYS A 199 -8.35 -16.94 -17.61
C LYS A 199 -8.57 -17.69 -16.29
N ALA A 200 -9.81 -18.08 -15.99
CA ALA A 200 -10.11 -18.86 -14.79
C ALA A 200 -9.40 -20.23 -14.80
N PHE A 201 -9.22 -20.82 -15.98
CA PHE A 201 -8.42 -22.04 -16.13
C PHE A 201 -6.92 -21.78 -15.93
N THR A 202 -6.37 -20.69 -16.46
CA THR A 202 -4.92 -20.40 -16.37
C THR A 202 -4.47 -19.86 -15.01
N ASP A 203 -5.36 -19.15 -14.30
CA ASP A 203 -5.04 -18.55 -13.01
C ASP A 203 -5.14 -19.55 -11.84
N GLY A 204 -5.65 -20.77 -12.08
CA GLY A 204 -5.77 -21.79 -11.04
C GLY A 204 -7.12 -21.81 -10.30
N GLU A 205 -8.08 -20.96 -10.67
CA GLU A 205 -9.43 -20.98 -10.08
C GLU A 205 -10.08 -22.35 -10.20
N VAL A 206 -10.07 -22.92 -11.42
CA VAL A 206 -10.71 -24.21 -11.67
C VAL A 206 -10.01 -25.33 -10.90
N ALA A 207 -8.67 -25.30 -10.84
CA ALA A 207 -7.89 -26.29 -10.08
C ALA A 207 -8.25 -26.26 -8.60
N TYR A 208 -8.32 -25.05 -8.02
CA TYR A 208 -8.72 -24.87 -6.63
C TYR A 208 -10.14 -25.39 -6.37
N LEU A 209 -11.11 -25.01 -7.21
CA LEU A 209 -12.51 -25.41 -7.04
C LEU A 209 -12.73 -26.91 -7.18
N LEU A 210 -12.01 -27.58 -8.07
CA LEU A 210 -12.09 -29.03 -8.26
C LEU A 210 -11.74 -29.82 -6.98
N ASP A 211 -10.89 -29.29 -6.12
CA ASP A 211 -10.56 -29.89 -4.82
C ASP A 211 -11.54 -29.49 -3.69
N GLY A 212 -12.47 -28.57 -3.96
CA GLY A 212 -13.38 -27.97 -2.99
C GLY A 212 -12.86 -26.65 -2.40
N ASN A 213 -13.68 -25.96 -1.60
CA ASN A 213 -13.34 -24.65 -1.03
C ASN A 213 -13.64 -24.56 0.48
N GLY A 214 -12.94 -23.66 1.17
CA GLY A 214 -13.10 -23.42 2.60
C GLY A 214 -13.02 -24.70 3.44
N ASP A 215 -13.90 -24.82 4.44
CA ASP A 215 -13.97 -25.99 5.33
C ASP A 215 -14.38 -27.29 4.60
N SER A 216 -14.92 -27.19 3.39
CA SER A 216 -15.32 -28.34 2.56
C SER A 216 -14.23 -28.84 1.63
N ARG A 217 -13.08 -28.16 1.58
CA ARG A 217 -11.95 -28.54 0.74
C ARG A 217 -11.37 -29.87 1.20
N ASN A 218 -11.10 -30.78 0.26
CA ASN A 218 -10.55 -32.09 0.58
C ASN A 218 -9.15 -31.96 1.21
N SER A 219 -8.91 -32.70 2.29
CA SER A 219 -7.58 -32.76 2.92
C SER A 219 -6.54 -33.44 2.03
N LYS A 220 -7.01 -34.32 1.13
CA LYS A 220 -6.20 -34.94 0.09
C LYS A 220 -6.53 -34.30 -1.26
N LEU A 221 -5.77 -33.28 -1.58
CA LEU A 221 -5.86 -32.54 -2.84
C LEU A 221 -5.46 -33.45 -4.00
N LEU A 222 -6.26 -33.40 -5.07
CA LEU A 222 -6.06 -34.20 -6.26
C LEU A 222 -5.75 -33.34 -7.47
N TRP A 223 -6.28 -32.12 -7.51
CA TRP A 223 -6.09 -31.19 -8.61
C TRP A 223 -5.06 -30.13 -8.25
N GLY A 224 -4.24 -29.76 -9.21
CA GLY A 224 -3.26 -28.71 -9.03
C GLY A 224 -2.89 -28.06 -10.35
N GLN A 225 -2.01 -27.08 -10.30
CA GLN A 225 -1.57 -26.33 -11.46
C GLN A 225 -0.32 -25.53 -11.13
N GLU A 226 0.64 -25.45 -12.03
CA GLU A 226 1.73 -24.46 -11.98
C GLU A 226 1.29 -23.16 -12.63
N ILE A 227 0.87 -22.18 -11.81
CA ILE A 227 0.33 -20.89 -12.29
C ILE A 227 1.40 -20.12 -13.05
N GLY A 228 1.02 -19.64 -14.24
CA GLY A 228 1.92 -18.98 -15.19
C GLY A 228 2.54 -19.92 -16.21
N THR A 229 2.49 -21.23 -15.99
CA THR A 229 2.99 -22.26 -16.91
C THR A 229 1.83 -23.09 -17.49
N ASP A 230 1.12 -23.79 -16.62
CA ASP A 230 0.03 -24.68 -16.99
C ASP A 230 -1.20 -23.88 -17.45
N GLN A 231 -1.84 -24.33 -18.53
CA GLN A 231 -3.03 -23.67 -19.06
C GLN A 231 -4.34 -24.17 -18.44
N THR A 232 -4.28 -25.34 -17.78
CA THR A 232 -5.45 -26.03 -17.22
C THR A 232 -5.05 -26.86 -15.99
N PRO A 233 -6.00 -27.27 -15.14
CA PRO A 233 -5.72 -28.12 -13.99
C PRO A 233 -5.09 -29.47 -14.36
N VAL A 234 -4.18 -29.96 -13.52
CA VAL A 234 -3.41 -31.20 -13.69
C VAL A 234 -3.68 -32.14 -12.52
N LEU A 235 -3.91 -33.43 -12.82
CA LEU A 235 -4.04 -34.47 -11.80
C LEU A 235 -2.70 -34.66 -11.07
N GLY A 236 -2.71 -34.48 -9.75
CA GLY A 236 -1.50 -34.51 -8.92
C GLY A 236 -0.56 -33.33 -9.16
N GLY A 237 -1.06 -32.23 -9.74
CA GLY A 237 -0.30 -31.00 -9.96
C GLY A 237 0.02 -30.24 -8.67
N MET A 238 0.72 -29.10 -8.80
CA MET A 238 1.03 -28.25 -7.65
C MET A 238 -0.22 -27.64 -7.02
N THR A 239 -0.31 -27.66 -5.70
CA THR A 239 -1.45 -27.08 -4.98
C THR A 239 -1.68 -25.62 -5.36
N VAL A 240 -2.94 -25.29 -5.63
CA VAL A 240 -3.40 -23.90 -5.75
C VAL A 240 -4.09 -23.49 -4.45
N TYR A 241 -3.81 -22.28 -3.99
CA TYR A 241 -4.42 -21.63 -2.84
C TYR A 241 -5.23 -20.43 -3.32
N GLN A 242 -6.35 -20.17 -2.63
CA GLN A 242 -7.19 -19.00 -2.88
C GLN A 242 -7.07 -18.02 -1.71
N ASP A 243 -6.80 -16.77 -2.03
CA ASP A 243 -6.84 -15.65 -1.11
C ASP A 243 -7.75 -14.58 -1.71
N GLY A 244 -9.00 -14.52 -1.23
CA GLY A 244 -10.05 -13.75 -1.88
C GLY A 244 -10.35 -14.19 -3.31
N SER A 245 -10.18 -13.29 -4.27
CA SER A 245 -10.32 -13.58 -5.70
C SER A 245 -9.01 -13.97 -6.39
N ILE A 246 -7.89 -13.94 -5.66
CA ILE A 246 -6.55 -14.24 -6.18
C ILE A 246 -6.24 -15.71 -5.91
N TYR A 247 -5.69 -16.38 -6.93
CA TYR A 247 -5.23 -17.76 -6.86
C TYR A 247 -3.70 -17.78 -7.00
N SER A 248 -3.02 -18.58 -6.17
CA SER A 248 -1.56 -18.65 -6.18
C SER A 248 -1.05 -20.04 -5.78
N ASN A 249 0.19 -20.36 -6.14
CA ASN A 249 0.89 -21.55 -5.62
C ASN A 249 1.64 -21.27 -4.32
N ALA A 250 1.62 -20.03 -3.83
CA ALA A 250 2.23 -19.66 -2.57
C ALA A 250 1.22 -19.91 -1.44
N ASP A 251 1.67 -20.57 -0.39
CA ASP A 251 0.88 -20.78 0.82
C ASP A 251 0.87 -19.48 1.65
N GLY A 252 -0.33 -18.93 1.94
CA GLY A 252 -0.50 -17.74 2.78
C GLY A 252 -1.26 -16.56 2.14
N HIS A 253 -1.42 -15.49 2.92
CA HIS A 253 -2.11 -14.25 2.51
C HIS A 253 -1.18 -13.28 1.78
N HIS A 254 -1.69 -12.64 0.72
CA HIS A 254 -1.02 -11.60 -0.06
C HIS A 254 -1.43 -10.21 0.46
N TYR A 255 -0.65 -9.69 1.41
CA TYR A 255 -0.88 -8.35 1.99
C TYR A 255 -0.31 -7.23 1.11
N GLY A 256 -1.12 -6.19 0.88
CA GLY A 256 -0.69 -4.97 0.20
C GLY A 256 0.27 -4.13 1.04
N ALA A 257 0.74 -3.02 0.46
CA ALA A 257 1.69 -2.11 1.12
C ALA A 257 1.12 -1.54 2.45
N PRO A 258 1.89 -1.54 3.55
CA PRO A 258 1.45 -0.99 4.82
C PRO A 258 1.17 0.52 4.76
N GLN A 259 0.14 0.94 5.50
CA GLN A 259 -0.24 2.33 5.72
C GLN A 259 0.02 2.71 7.18
N TYR A 260 0.41 3.97 7.42
CA TYR A 260 0.77 4.47 8.74
C TYR A 260 -0.01 5.74 9.09
N THR A 261 -0.59 5.76 10.30
CA THR A 261 -1.35 6.91 10.81
C THR A 261 -0.78 7.32 12.17
N TRP A 262 -0.54 8.62 12.37
CA TRP A 262 0.00 9.17 13.61
C TRP A 262 -1.10 9.88 14.43
N SER A 263 -1.21 9.56 15.71
CA SER A 263 -2.03 10.29 16.69
C SER A 263 -1.14 11.22 17.52
N GLU A 264 -1.38 12.53 17.46
CA GLU A 264 -0.64 13.51 18.24
C GLU A 264 -1.10 13.55 19.71
N SER A 265 -2.39 13.32 19.98
CA SER A 265 -2.93 13.31 21.34
C SER A 265 -2.43 12.13 22.17
N ASP A 266 -2.33 10.96 21.53
CA ASP A 266 -1.98 9.70 22.20
C ASP A 266 -0.51 9.32 22.00
N MET A 267 0.24 10.17 21.28
CA MET A 267 1.65 9.95 20.93
C MET A 267 1.88 8.53 20.35
N SER A 268 1.03 8.11 19.42
CA SER A 268 1.04 6.75 18.88
C SER A 268 1.07 6.72 17.35
N CYS A 269 1.53 5.60 16.81
CA CYS A 269 1.46 5.30 15.39
C CYS A 269 0.73 3.97 15.19
N THR A 270 -0.24 3.95 14.29
CA THR A 270 -0.95 2.75 13.86
C THR A 270 -0.47 2.38 12.47
N ALA A 271 0.14 1.19 12.37
CA ALA A 271 0.44 0.55 11.10
C ALA A 271 -0.70 -0.41 10.73
N ARG A 272 -1.09 -0.41 9.46
CA ARG A 272 -2.20 -1.21 8.95
C ARG A 272 -1.86 -1.74 7.56
N ARG A 273 -2.10 -3.01 7.31
CA ARG A 273 -2.09 -3.59 5.96
C ARG A 273 -3.31 -4.47 5.76
N ILE A 274 -3.85 -4.47 4.55
CA ILE A 274 -4.99 -5.30 4.18
C ILE A 274 -4.50 -6.37 3.20
N CYS A 275 -4.97 -7.59 3.40
CA CYS A 275 -4.88 -8.61 2.38
C CYS A 275 -5.68 -8.17 1.14
N GLU A 276 -5.03 -8.15 -0.02
CA GLU A 276 -5.66 -7.73 -1.28
C GLU A 276 -6.74 -8.71 -1.74
N GLY A 277 -6.66 -9.95 -1.25
CA GLY A 277 -7.61 -11.01 -1.50
C GLY A 277 -8.79 -11.01 -0.53
N CYS A 278 -8.55 -11.44 0.70
CA CYS A 278 -9.63 -11.81 1.62
C CYS A 278 -10.11 -10.68 2.54
N GLU A 279 -9.62 -9.45 2.34
CA GLU A 279 -9.91 -8.27 3.17
C GLU A 279 -9.48 -8.41 4.65
N ASN A 280 -8.80 -9.51 5.03
CA ASN A 280 -8.23 -9.64 6.36
C ASN A 280 -7.26 -8.49 6.61
N GLU A 281 -7.44 -7.84 7.75
CA GLU A 281 -6.63 -6.72 8.17
C GLU A 281 -5.63 -7.17 9.24
N GLU A 282 -4.37 -6.80 9.03
CA GLU A 282 -3.40 -6.75 10.11
C GLU A 282 -3.19 -5.30 10.52
N SER A 283 -3.33 -5.04 11.82
CA SER A 283 -3.16 -3.70 12.39
C SER A 283 -2.41 -3.81 13.71
N GLU A 284 -1.44 -2.91 13.91
CA GLU A 284 -0.69 -2.78 15.14
C GLU A 284 -0.59 -1.30 15.51
N THR A 285 -0.93 -0.97 16.75
CA THR A 285 -0.76 0.38 17.28
C THR A 285 0.30 0.36 18.38
N VAL A 286 1.27 1.26 18.27
CA VAL A 286 2.37 1.39 19.23
C VAL A 286 2.46 2.81 19.73
N THR A 287 2.77 2.96 21.02
CA THR A 287 3.15 4.25 21.61
C THR A 287 4.55 4.60 21.14
N ALA A 288 4.72 5.80 20.60
CA ALA A 288 6.01 6.27 20.10
C ALA A 288 6.89 6.78 21.25
N SER A 289 8.18 6.46 21.15
CA SER A 289 9.21 7.11 21.96
C SER A 289 9.59 8.47 21.36
N TYR A 290 10.17 9.39 22.15
CA TYR A 290 10.61 10.68 21.63
C TYR A 290 11.90 11.20 22.26
N THR A 291 12.60 12.05 21.52
CA THR A 291 13.67 12.93 22.00
C THR A 291 13.25 14.40 21.83
N GLU A 292 13.70 15.28 22.73
CA GLU A 292 13.30 16.69 22.77
C GLU A 292 14.49 17.63 22.96
N GLU A 293 14.59 18.61 22.07
CA GLU A 293 15.46 19.77 22.16
C GLU A 293 14.57 21.00 22.38
N LYS A 294 14.75 21.69 23.51
CA LYS A 294 13.94 22.87 23.85
C LYS A 294 14.30 24.07 22.97
N ALA A 295 13.30 24.88 22.61
CA ALA A 295 13.52 26.12 21.88
C ALA A 295 14.34 27.12 22.72
N GLY A 296 15.24 27.84 22.06
CA GLY A 296 15.99 28.97 22.60
C GLY A 296 15.49 30.30 22.02
N CYS A 297 16.15 31.41 22.35
CA CYS A 297 15.78 32.73 21.83
C CYS A 297 16.02 32.86 20.32
N GLU A 298 17.04 32.17 19.79
CA GLU A 298 17.44 32.22 18.37
C GLU A 298 17.44 30.84 17.71
N THR A 299 17.08 29.78 18.45
CA THR A 299 17.07 28.40 17.96
C THR A 299 15.69 27.79 18.15
N ASN A 300 15.17 27.15 17.10
CA ASN A 300 13.92 26.41 17.18
C ASN A 300 14.09 25.16 18.06
N GLY A 301 13.03 24.78 18.76
CA GLY A 301 12.95 23.48 19.43
C GLY A 301 12.64 22.36 18.43
N LYS A 302 13.02 21.14 18.77
CA LYS A 302 12.80 19.94 17.96
C LYS A 302 12.29 18.80 18.83
N LYS A 303 11.21 18.15 18.42
CA LYS A 303 10.76 16.85 18.97
C LYS A 303 10.80 15.80 17.88
N GLU A 304 11.52 14.71 18.11
CA GLU A 304 11.62 13.60 17.16
C GLU A 304 10.98 12.35 17.77
N TYR A 305 9.95 11.83 17.10
CA TYR A 305 9.19 10.67 17.50
C TYR A 305 9.64 9.44 16.72
N LYS A 306 9.71 8.28 17.39
CA LYS A 306 10.07 6.98 16.80
C LYS A 306 9.07 5.90 17.24
N ALA A 307 8.44 5.25 16.27
CA ALA A 307 7.51 4.14 16.46
C ALA A 307 8.12 2.84 15.92
N GLU A 308 8.27 1.84 16.79
CA GLU A 308 8.79 0.51 16.45
C GLU A 308 7.68 -0.53 16.65
N PHE A 309 7.43 -1.34 15.62
CA PHE A 309 6.37 -2.36 15.59
C PHE A 309 6.93 -3.74 15.91
N LYS A 310 6.14 -4.60 16.55
CA LYS A 310 6.51 -6.01 16.81
C LYS A 310 6.31 -6.87 15.57
N ASN A 311 5.31 -6.55 14.75
CA ASN A 311 5.10 -7.22 13.48
C ASN A 311 6.26 -6.85 12.52
N PRO A 312 7.08 -7.82 12.08
CA PRO A 312 8.24 -7.55 11.21
C PRO A 312 7.83 -7.04 9.82
N SER A 313 6.53 -7.10 9.48
CA SER A 313 5.99 -6.58 8.23
C SER A 313 5.77 -5.07 8.24
N PHE A 314 5.95 -4.40 9.38
CA PHE A 314 5.81 -2.95 9.51
C PHE A 314 7.17 -2.31 9.75
N GLU A 315 7.48 -1.29 8.95
CA GLU A 315 8.72 -0.55 9.05
C GLU A 315 8.68 0.45 10.20
N VAL A 316 9.85 0.71 10.78
CA VAL A 316 10.01 1.74 11.81
C VAL A 316 9.66 3.11 11.24
N GLN A 317 8.80 3.86 11.93
CA GLN A 317 8.37 5.19 11.50
C GLN A 317 8.97 6.29 12.36
N THR A 318 9.30 7.43 11.74
CA THR A 318 9.80 8.63 12.42
C THR A 318 9.03 9.88 12.02
N LYS A 319 8.72 10.76 12.99
CA LYS A 319 8.06 12.05 12.76
C LYS A 319 8.78 13.15 13.53
N THR A 320 9.07 14.29 12.89
CA THR A 320 9.69 15.44 13.54
C THR A 320 8.69 16.59 13.64
N ILE A 321 8.61 17.22 14.81
CA ILE A 321 7.83 18.45 15.05
C ILE A 321 8.80 19.53 15.49
N MET A 322 8.74 20.69 14.83
CA MET A 322 9.53 21.87 15.17
C MET A 322 8.69 22.84 16.01
N THR A 323 9.32 23.52 16.95
CA THR A 323 8.71 24.63 17.70
C THR A 323 9.51 25.88 17.45
N ASP A 324 8.85 26.98 17.13
CA ASP A 324 9.52 28.24 16.82
C ASP A 324 10.34 28.75 18.01
N SER A 325 11.43 29.46 17.69
CA SER A 325 12.24 30.16 18.68
C SER A 325 11.39 31.10 19.53
N LEU A 326 11.77 31.24 20.80
CA LEU A 326 11.04 32.07 21.76
C LEU A 326 11.14 33.58 21.46
N GLY A 327 12.09 33.98 20.62
CA GLY A 327 12.40 35.38 20.34
C GLY A 327 12.98 36.13 21.54
N HIS A 328 13.07 37.45 21.39
CA HIS A 328 13.55 38.34 22.43
C HIS A 328 12.40 39.21 22.96
N ASP A 329 12.17 39.11 24.26
CA ASP A 329 11.20 39.93 24.98
C ASP A 329 11.89 40.53 26.22
N VAL A 330 11.35 41.64 26.71
CA VAL A 330 11.84 42.35 27.90
C VAL A 330 10.93 42.04 29.09
N THR A 331 11.46 42.14 30.31
CA THR A 331 10.62 42.17 31.53
C THR A 331 10.28 43.59 31.92
N ASP A 332 9.19 43.80 32.67
CA ASP A 332 8.88 45.08 33.34
C ASP A 332 9.83 45.44 34.49
N ALA A 333 10.89 44.66 34.71
CA ALA A 333 11.86 44.86 35.78
C ALA A 333 12.81 46.05 35.54
N VAL A 334 13.47 46.45 36.63
CA VAL A 334 14.43 47.57 36.78
C VAL A 334 15.46 47.59 35.64
N TRP A 335 15.67 48.78 35.06
CA TRP A 335 16.72 49.01 34.06
C TRP A 335 18.10 48.60 34.56
N SER A 336 18.79 47.78 33.77
CA SER A 336 20.23 47.52 33.92
C SER A 336 21.00 48.76 33.44
N LYS A 337 22.10 49.09 34.11
CA LYS A 337 22.86 50.34 33.86
C LYS A 337 24.35 50.18 34.14
N ASP A 338 25.18 50.85 33.34
CA ASP A 338 26.61 51.04 33.56
C ASP A 338 27.00 52.52 33.35
N GLU A 339 28.29 52.84 33.30
CA GLU A 339 28.75 54.23 33.12
C GLU A 339 28.36 54.86 31.77
N LYS A 340 28.08 54.04 30.75
CA LYS A 340 27.85 54.48 29.36
C LYS A 340 26.37 54.52 28.99
N ALA A 341 25.60 53.51 29.42
CA ALA A 341 24.23 53.33 28.95
C ALA A 341 23.34 52.59 29.97
N HIS A 342 22.03 52.61 29.71
CA HIS A 342 21.05 51.73 30.33
C HIS A 342 20.41 50.82 29.29
N TRP A 343 19.97 49.63 29.70
CA TRP A 343 19.32 48.63 28.85
C TRP A 343 18.37 47.74 29.65
N LYS A 344 17.52 46.98 28.96
CA LYS A 344 16.74 45.88 29.55
C LYS A 344 17.34 44.54 29.10
N ASP A 345 17.45 43.61 30.03
CA ASP A 345 17.91 42.25 29.71
C ASP A 345 16.76 41.42 29.13
N CYS A 346 17.08 40.53 28.21
CA CYS A 346 16.09 39.61 27.65
C CYS A 346 15.49 38.72 28.76
N LYS A 347 14.16 38.69 28.85
CA LYS A 347 13.38 37.90 29.82
C LYS A 347 13.71 36.42 29.80
N ASN A 348 14.04 35.89 28.62
CA ASN A 348 14.37 34.49 28.42
C ASN A 348 15.81 34.15 28.86
N GLY A 349 16.55 35.11 29.43
CA GLY A 349 17.85 34.86 30.08
C GLY A 349 19.03 34.62 29.12
N CYS A 350 18.90 34.96 27.83
CA CYS A 350 19.94 34.70 26.82
C CYS A 350 21.10 35.72 26.83
N GLY A 351 21.11 36.68 27.76
CA GLY A 351 22.18 37.68 27.91
C GLY A 351 22.22 38.80 26.87
N LYS A 352 21.23 38.87 25.96
CA LYS A 352 21.12 39.94 24.97
C LYS A 352 20.54 41.21 25.61
N LYS A 353 21.21 42.35 25.36
CA LYS A 353 20.77 43.68 25.81
C LYS A 353 19.76 44.26 24.81
N LEU A 354 18.58 44.64 25.31
CA LEU A 354 17.47 45.20 24.54
C LEU A 354 17.21 46.64 24.98
N GLU A 355 16.64 47.47 24.11
CA GLU A 355 16.34 48.89 24.39
C GLU A 355 17.53 49.70 24.93
N GLN A 356 18.76 49.36 24.51
CA GLN A 356 19.96 50.05 25.00
C GLN A 356 20.01 51.51 24.54
N ALA A 357 20.17 52.44 25.48
CA ALA A 357 20.29 53.86 25.22
C ALA A 357 21.31 54.54 26.13
N GLU A 358 21.95 55.59 25.64
CA GLU A 358 22.83 56.45 26.45
C GLU A 358 22.04 57.21 27.53
N HIS A 359 22.72 57.63 28.58
CA HIS A 359 22.08 58.32 29.70
C HIS A 359 21.64 59.74 29.35
N THR A 360 20.36 60.03 29.59
CA THR A 360 19.86 61.40 29.61
C THR A 360 19.90 61.92 31.04
N PHE A 361 20.82 62.85 31.33
CA PHE A 361 21.05 63.36 32.68
C PHE A 361 20.21 64.60 33.00
N GLN A 362 19.73 64.67 34.24
CA GLN A 362 19.18 65.86 34.87
C GLN A 362 20.04 66.23 36.08
N THR A 363 20.24 67.53 36.31
CA THR A 363 20.98 68.03 37.47
C THR A 363 20.06 68.09 38.68
N ILE A 364 20.44 67.40 39.76
CA ILE A 364 19.74 67.40 41.04
C ILE A 364 20.60 68.15 42.05
N ILE A 365 20.02 69.14 42.73
CA ILE A 365 20.72 69.89 43.78
C ILE A 365 20.53 69.15 45.11
N ASP A 366 21.60 68.52 45.59
CA ASP A 366 21.62 67.79 46.86
C ASP A 366 21.59 68.75 48.05
N ARG A 367 22.34 69.85 47.92
CA ARG A 367 22.46 70.88 48.96
C ARG A 367 22.69 72.24 48.35
N GLN A 368 21.83 73.21 48.71
CA GLN A 368 21.95 74.59 48.25
C GLN A 368 23.24 75.23 48.78
N ALA A 369 23.90 76.03 47.94
CA ALA A 369 25.02 76.86 48.37
C ALA A 369 24.49 78.08 49.14
N THR A 370 25.20 78.48 50.21
CA THR A 370 24.92 79.67 51.01
C THR A 370 26.08 80.66 50.92
N GLU A 371 25.93 81.85 51.51
CA GLU A 371 27.01 82.86 51.55
C GLU A 371 28.29 82.36 52.27
N SER A 372 28.20 81.29 53.07
CA SER A 372 29.30 80.76 53.89
C SER A 372 29.56 79.25 53.74
N THR A 373 28.73 78.53 52.98
CA THR A 373 28.86 77.07 52.79
C THR A 373 28.63 76.70 51.34
N GLU A 374 29.61 76.07 50.70
CA GLU A 374 29.47 75.51 49.34
C GLU A 374 28.27 74.57 49.27
N GLY A 375 27.54 74.50 48.17
CA GLY A 375 26.50 73.49 47.93
C GLY A 375 27.03 72.24 47.24
N SER A 376 26.15 71.32 46.87
CA SER A 376 26.48 70.15 46.05
C SER A 376 25.32 69.78 45.12
N SER A 377 25.66 69.32 43.92
CA SER A 377 24.72 68.74 42.96
C SER A 377 25.33 67.51 42.29
N HIS A 378 24.50 66.58 41.87
CA HIS A 378 24.90 65.50 40.98
C HIS A 378 24.02 65.45 39.74
N GLU A 379 24.49 64.71 38.73
CA GLU A 379 23.70 64.39 37.54
C GLU A 379 23.14 62.97 37.68
N GLU A 380 21.82 62.82 37.58
CA GLU A 380 21.14 61.52 37.60
C GLU A 380 20.44 61.26 36.26
N CYS A 381 20.52 60.03 35.75
CA CYS A 381 19.77 59.62 34.57
C CYS A 381 18.28 59.53 34.89
N SER A 382 17.45 60.28 34.16
CA SER A 382 16.00 60.35 34.37
C SER A 382 15.23 59.05 34.11
N VAL A 383 15.87 58.06 33.46
CA VAL A 383 15.24 56.77 33.09
C VAL A 383 15.61 55.66 34.06
N CYS A 384 16.92 55.46 34.30
CA CYS A 384 17.43 54.33 35.09
C CYS A 384 17.93 54.71 36.48
N GLY A 385 17.99 56.01 36.82
CA GLY A 385 18.53 56.50 38.08
C GLY A 385 20.03 56.26 38.25
N TYR A 386 20.82 56.19 37.16
CA TYR A 386 22.28 56.16 37.26
C TYR A 386 22.80 57.54 37.69
N GLN A 387 23.60 57.61 38.76
CA GLN A 387 24.12 58.87 39.29
C GLN A 387 25.62 59.02 38.98
N LYS A 388 26.03 60.19 38.51
CA LYS A 388 27.45 60.57 38.44
C LYS A 388 27.95 61.06 39.80
N ALA A 389 29.27 61.15 39.93
CA ALA A 389 29.90 61.76 41.11
C ALA A 389 29.39 63.19 41.33
N ALA A 390 29.05 63.51 42.58
CA ALA A 390 28.58 64.84 42.96
C ALA A 390 29.68 65.89 42.77
N VAL A 391 29.26 67.07 42.30
CA VAL A 391 30.10 68.25 42.07
C VAL A 391 29.72 69.34 43.07
N VAL A 392 30.71 70.10 43.52
CA VAL A 392 30.55 71.19 44.49
C VAL A 392 30.00 72.44 43.80
N ILE A 393 29.01 73.09 44.41
CA ILE A 393 28.48 74.39 43.97
C ILE A 393 29.14 75.49 44.82
N PRO A 394 29.84 76.48 44.24
CA PRO A 394 30.55 77.50 44.99
C PRO A 394 29.59 78.43 45.77
N VAL A 395 30.10 79.07 46.85
CA VAL A 395 29.35 80.04 47.67
C VAL A 395 28.86 81.24 46.85
N THR A 396 27.64 81.71 47.13
CA THR A 396 27.05 82.89 46.50
C THR A 396 27.61 84.17 47.13
N GLY A 397 28.70 84.72 46.57
CA GLY A 397 29.35 85.93 47.08
C GLY A 397 28.54 87.22 46.82
N LYS A 398 28.51 88.12 47.81
CA LYS A 398 28.03 89.51 47.66
C LYS A 398 29.00 90.31 46.78
N GLU A 399 28.52 90.86 45.67
CA GLU A 399 29.29 91.86 44.90
C GLU A 399 29.41 93.16 45.71
N GLU A 400 30.62 93.44 46.21
CA GLU A 400 31.02 94.78 46.65
C GLU A 400 31.43 95.62 45.44
N THR A 401 30.73 96.75 45.28
CA THR A 401 31.04 97.81 44.32
C THR A 401 32.37 98.49 44.65
N THR A 402 33.35 98.45 43.76
CA THR A 402 34.38 99.50 43.70
C THR A 402 34.68 99.91 42.26
N ASN A 403 34.45 101.20 42.01
CA ASN A 403 34.78 101.93 40.78
C ASN A 403 36.30 101.91 40.51
N LYS A 404 36.69 101.34 39.37
CA LYS A 404 37.86 101.83 38.61
C LYS A 404 37.60 101.68 37.11
N GLN A 405 37.52 102.84 36.45
CA GLN A 405 37.55 103.03 35.01
C GLN A 405 38.81 102.38 34.40
N PRO A 406 38.71 101.76 33.22
CA PRO A 406 39.48 102.32 32.10
C PRO A 406 38.77 102.28 30.73
N SER A 407 39.07 103.35 29.99
CA SER A 407 39.22 103.47 28.54
C SER A 407 38.11 103.01 27.60
N ASP A 408 37.49 104.02 26.99
CA ASP A 408 36.78 104.00 25.72
C ASP A 408 37.50 103.18 24.63
N THR A 409 36.84 102.12 24.14
CA THR A 409 36.75 101.76 22.70
C THR A 409 35.63 100.74 22.51
N ASN A 410 34.37 101.19 22.47
CA ASN A 410 33.26 100.35 22.00
C ASN A 410 33.05 100.55 20.49
N THR A 411 33.87 99.90 19.68
CA THR A 411 33.57 99.71 18.25
C THR A 411 32.90 98.36 18.06
N LEU A 412 31.59 98.38 17.84
CA LEU A 412 30.80 97.19 17.48
C LEU A 412 31.21 96.69 16.09
N THR A 413 31.54 95.41 15.95
CA THR A 413 31.98 94.81 14.69
C THR A 413 30.82 94.13 13.95
N VAL A 414 30.83 94.16 12.61
CA VAL A 414 29.84 93.50 11.77
C VAL A 414 29.84 91.99 12.05
N GLY A 415 28.66 91.41 12.29
CA GLY A 415 28.46 90.00 12.67
C GLY A 415 28.31 89.76 14.18
N GLN A 416 28.62 90.74 15.03
CA GLN A 416 28.46 90.61 16.48
C GLN A 416 26.97 90.58 16.88
N VAL A 417 26.61 89.63 17.75
CA VAL A 417 25.27 89.51 18.33
C VAL A 417 25.23 90.22 19.68
N VAL A 418 24.30 91.15 19.84
CA VAL A 418 24.09 91.94 21.06
C VAL A 418 22.74 91.57 21.64
N VAL A 419 22.69 91.27 22.95
CA VAL A 419 21.46 90.89 23.66
C VAL A 419 21.02 92.02 24.57
N ASN A 420 19.79 92.48 24.43
CA ASN A 420 19.21 93.42 25.38
C ASN A 420 18.79 92.66 26.64
N LYS A 421 19.42 92.99 27.77
CA LYS A 421 19.19 92.31 29.04
C LYS A 421 17.81 92.59 29.66
N ALA A 422 17.10 93.64 29.23
CA ALA A 422 15.80 93.98 29.80
C ALA A 422 14.63 93.16 29.22
N ASP A 423 14.73 92.72 27.96
CA ASP A 423 13.66 92.01 27.25
C ASP A 423 14.09 90.75 26.50
N GLY A 424 15.40 90.42 26.49
CA GLY A 424 15.96 89.23 25.86
C GLY A 424 16.03 89.31 24.34
N ALA A 425 15.85 90.48 23.73
CA ALA A 425 15.96 90.64 22.28
C ALA A 425 17.42 90.53 21.80
N PHE A 426 17.63 89.86 20.65
CA PHE A 426 18.93 89.71 20.02
C PHE A 426 19.02 90.56 18.74
N TYR A 427 20.12 91.29 18.58
CA TYR A 427 20.42 92.11 17.42
C TYR A 427 21.73 91.66 16.79
N THR A 428 21.77 91.51 15.47
CA THR A 428 23.03 91.25 14.74
C THR A 428 23.42 92.48 13.94
N ILE A 429 24.64 92.98 14.14
CA ILE A 429 25.14 94.14 13.40
C ILE A 429 25.47 93.73 11.96
N LYS A 430 24.77 94.27 10.96
CA LYS A 430 24.99 93.92 9.55
C LYS A 430 25.92 94.87 8.82
N LYS A 431 25.94 96.14 9.22
CA LYS A 431 26.82 97.15 8.61
C LYS A 431 27.16 98.24 9.62
N ASN A 432 28.42 98.65 9.62
CA ASN A 432 28.91 99.74 10.46
C ASN A 432 29.45 100.87 9.56
N ALA A 433 28.81 102.04 9.59
CA ALA A 433 29.23 103.25 8.89
C ALA A 433 29.44 104.40 9.89
N GLY A 434 30.36 104.21 10.83
CA GLY A 434 30.68 105.20 11.86
C GLY A 434 29.63 105.22 12.98
N LYS A 435 29.03 106.39 13.27
CA LYS A 435 28.08 106.57 14.39
C LYS A 435 26.67 106.02 14.12
N VAL A 436 26.45 105.33 13.00
CA VAL A 436 25.15 104.73 12.64
C VAL A 436 25.36 103.25 12.29
N HIS A 437 24.54 102.39 12.88
CA HIS A 437 24.59 100.93 12.69
C HIS A 437 23.28 100.42 12.10
N GLU A 438 23.39 99.55 11.09
CA GLU A 438 22.26 98.81 10.54
C GLU A 438 22.19 97.43 11.20
N VAL A 439 21.07 97.12 11.84
CA VAL A 439 20.91 95.91 12.67
C VAL A 439 19.73 95.07 12.19
N GLU A 440 19.89 93.75 12.22
CA GLU A 440 18.78 92.83 12.02
C GLU A 440 18.22 92.41 13.38
N TYR A 441 16.93 92.65 13.57
CA TYR A 441 16.18 92.27 14.77
C TYR A 441 15.53 90.90 14.57
N LYS A 442 15.71 90.00 15.54
CA LYS A 442 14.90 88.79 15.67
C LYS A 442 14.22 88.78 17.02
N ALA A 443 12.89 88.80 17.00
CA ALA A 443 12.08 88.74 18.21
C ALA A 443 12.34 87.41 18.96
N PRO A 444 12.50 87.44 20.29
CA PRO A 444 12.57 86.21 21.07
C PRO A 444 11.25 85.44 20.94
N LYS A 445 11.33 84.16 20.52
CA LYS A 445 10.17 83.26 20.52
C LYS A 445 9.74 83.05 21.97
N ASN A 446 8.71 83.80 22.37
CA ASN A 446 7.75 83.57 23.47
C ASN A 446 7.53 84.81 24.35
N LYS A 447 6.68 85.73 23.87
CA LYS A 447 5.74 86.45 24.73
C LYS A 447 4.32 86.17 24.22
N LYS A 448 3.73 85.17 24.88
CA LYS A 448 2.32 84.84 25.13
C LYS A 448 1.24 85.34 24.15
N GLN A 449 0.27 84.46 23.91
CA GLN A 449 -1.09 84.86 24.29
C GLN A 449 -1.19 84.82 25.81
#